data_AF-A0A9P4PS67-F1
#
_entry.id   AF-A0A9P4PS67-F1
#
_cell.length_a   1.000
_cell.length_b   1.000
_cell.length_c   1.000
_cell.angle_alpha   90.00
_cell.angle_beta   90.00
_cell.angle_gamma   90.00
#
_symmetry.space_group_name_H-M   'P 1'
#
loop_
_entity.id
_entity.type
_entity.pdbx_description
1 polymer ?
#
loop_
_entity_poly.entity_id
_entity_poly.type
_entity_poly.pdbx_seq_one_letter_code
_entity_poly.pdbx_strand_id
1 'polypeptide(L)'
;MEPQETAKLVLPHPPLETPAFHLLAVALTFLLPVLTLVYIHADYKAFLSLGPGGTPATPLGYAKIKLLSVLCLRDPLRPQAIPPHFRPQHGYLAPTSLPTRPGARPVVRGIAPQRQQTQKSTRDIYAALVAAMRALIADPANCLLERTSCFEKHSSGIFASTPITRTCGGEVCHAHPSDGSMHMTLHPADAKIVLERGWGERHPLARGGWCRRFVPKEFVLIYAPRSAEEVEAVMQIVGAGVWWVSGIDVRREGAERRDEMAGVEAFVREGGAECHAC
;
A
#
# COMPACT_ATOMS: atom_id res chain seq x y z
N MET A 1 35.86 -43.37 -61.15
CA MET A 1 34.75 -42.86 -60.33
C MET A 1 35.15 -43.13 -58.89
N GLU A 2 35.94 -42.24 -58.30
CA GLU A 2 36.32 -42.31 -56.89
C GLU A 2 35.29 -41.55 -56.05
N PRO A 3 34.97 -42.02 -54.83
CA PRO A 3 33.94 -41.40 -54.00
C PRO A 3 34.47 -40.15 -53.31
N GLN A 4 33.68 -39.08 -53.37
CA GLN A 4 33.91 -37.85 -52.61
C GLN A 4 33.82 -38.13 -51.11
N GLU A 5 34.91 -37.88 -50.40
CA GLU A 5 34.97 -37.87 -48.95
C GLU A 5 34.33 -36.57 -48.44
N THR A 6 33.15 -36.68 -47.83
CA THR A 6 32.44 -35.54 -47.22
C THR A 6 33.22 -35.06 -45.99
N ALA A 7 33.95 -33.97 -46.12
CA ALA A 7 34.58 -33.28 -45.00
C ALA A 7 33.50 -32.76 -44.03
N LYS A 8 33.43 -33.35 -42.83
CA LYS A 8 32.64 -32.80 -41.73
C LYS A 8 33.27 -31.48 -41.28
N LEU A 9 32.54 -30.38 -41.44
CA LEU A 9 32.92 -29.08 -40.93
C LEU A 9 32.88 -29.10 -39.39
N VAL A 10 34.03 -29.33 -38.76
CA VAL A 10 34.20 -29.16 -37.32
C VAL A 10 34.42 -27.67 -37.06
N LEU A 11 33.42 -26.98 -36.54
CA LEU A 11 33.57 -25.60 -36.08
C LEU A 11 34.54 -25.59 -34.88
N PRO A 12 35.58 -24.74 -34.87
CA PRO A 12 36.47 -24.64 -33.74
C PRO A 12 35.70 -24.10 -32.53
N HIS A 13 35.59 -24.89 -31.47
CA HIS A 13 35.16 -24.40 -30.17
C HIS A 13 36.24 -23.42 -29.67
N PRO A 14 35.91 -22.14 -29.38
CA PRO A 14 36.90 -21.23 -28.81
C PRO A 14 37.39 -21.81 -27.48
N PRO A 15 38.71 -21.83 -27.21
CA PRO A 15 39.22 -22.39 -25.96
C PRO A 15 38.74 -21.51 -24.80
N LEU A 16 37.95 -22.08 -23.90
CA LEU A 16 37.56 -21.45 -22.62
C LEU A 16 38.78 -21.24 -21.69
N GLU A 17 39.98 -21.66 -22.09
CA GLU A 17 41.18 -21.78 -21.26
C GLU A 17 42.23 -20.69 -21.53
N THR A 18 41.79 -19.42 -21.61
CA THR A 18 42.78 -18.32 -21.63
C THR A 18 43.13 -17.91 -20.19
N PRO A 19 44.40 -17.60 -19.88
CA PRO A 19 44.80 -17.15 -18.54
C PRO A 19 44.03 -15.90 -18.10
N ALA A 20 43.61 -15.06 -19.05
CA ALA A 20 42.71 -13.93 -18.81
C ALA A 20 41.34 -14.35 -18.27
N PHE A 21 40.75 -15.44 -18.78
CA PHE A 21 39.49 -15.98 -18.27
C PHE A 21 39.61 -16.46 -16.83
N HIS A 22 40.70 -17.18 -16.50
CA HIS A 22 40.95 -17.63 -15.13
C HIS A 22 41.18 -16.47 -14.16
N LEU A 23 41.96 -15.45 -14.56
CA LEU A 23 42.18 -14.25 -13.74
C LEU A 23 40.87 -13.48 -13.51
N LEU A 24 40.04 -13.32 -14.55
CA LEU A 24 38.73 -12.69 -14.42
C LEU A 24 37.79 -13.49 -13.51
N ALA A 25 37.73 -14.81 -13.66
CA ALA A 25 36.92 -15.69 -12.83
C ALA A 25 37.33 -15.56 -11.35
N VAL A 26 38.63 -15.66 -11.06
CA VAL A 26 39.21 -15.47 -9.72
C VAL A 26 38.83 -14.09 -9.17
N ALA A 27 39.04 -13.03 -9.95
CA ALA A 27 38.71 -11.67 -9.52
C ALA A 27 37.22 -11.52 -9.18
N LEU A 28 36.32 -12.03 -10.02
CA LEU A 28 34.87 -11.99 -9.76
C LEU A 28 34.48 -12.84 -8.54
N THR A 29 35.07 -14.02 -8.37
CA THR A 29 34.81 -14.90 -7.22
C THR A 29 35.14 -14.23 -5.89
N PHE A 30 36.19 -13.39 -5.83
CA PHE A 30 36.54 -12.68 -4.60
C PHE A 30 35.88 -11.31 -4.47
N LEU A 31 35.70 -10.58 -5.58
CA LEU A 31 35.14 -9.23 -5.58
C LEU A 31 33.63 -9.22 -5.36
N LEU A 32 32.88 -10.11 -6.03
CA LEU A 32 31.42 -10.12 -5.97
C LEU A 32 30.87 -10.39 -4.57
N PRO A 33 31.38 -11.34 -3.76
CA PRO A 33 30.92 -11.54 -2.39
C PRO A 33 31.18 -10.32 -1.51
N VAL A 34 32.34 -9.66 -1.67
CA VAL A 34 32.68 -8.45 -0.90
C VAL A 34 31.74 -7.31 -1.25
N LEU A 35 31.53 -7.03 -2.54
CA LEU A 35 30.57 -6.02 -2.99
C LEU A 35 29.15 -6.32 -2.53
N THR A 36 28.74 -7.59 -2.60
CA THR A 36 27.42 -8.04 -2.14
C THR A 36 27.27 -7.84 -0.64
N LEU A 37 28.29 -8.14 0.16
CA LEU A 37 28.26 -7.94 1.61
C LEU A 37 28.20 -6.45 1.97
N VAL A 38 28.97 -5.60 1.28
CA VAL A 38 28.91 -4.14 1.46
C VAL A 38 27.51 -3.61 1.11
N TYR A 39 26.94 -4.07 0.00
CA TYR A 39 25.59 -3.70 -0.41
C TYR A 39 24.54 -4.15 0.60
N ILE A 40 24.57 -5.41 1.04
CA ILE A 40 23.63 -5.96 2.04
C ILE A 40 23.76 -5.20 3.36
N HIS A 41 24.97 -4.86 3.79
CA HIS A 41 25.19 -4.09 5.01
C HIS A 41 24.63 -2.68 4.92
N ALA A 42 24.88 -1.98 3.81
CA ALA A 42 24.35 -0.65 3.57
C ALA A 42 22.81 -0.66 3.49
N ASP A 43 22.23 -1.63 2.78
CA ASP A 43 20.79 -1.78 2.65
C ASP A 43 20.12 -2.23 3.96
N TYR A 44 20.77 -3.09 4.74
CA TYR A 44 20.30 -3.44 6.09
C TYR A 44 20.30 -2.23 7.03
N LYS A 45 21.34 -1.38 6.99
CA LYS A 45 21.34 -0.11 7.72
C LYS A 45 20.21 0.81 7.26
N ALA A 46 19.96 0.87 5.96
CA ALA A 46 18.83 1.63 5.42
C ALA A 46 17.49 1.09 5.95
N PHE A 47 17.30 -0.23 5.99
CA PHE A 47 16.14 -0.88 6.59
C PHE A 47 15.97 -0.50 8.08
N LEU A 48 17.05 -0.56 8.87
CA LEU A 48 17.01 -0.17 10.28
C LEU A 48 16.67 1.32 10.46
N SER A 49 17.12 2.19 9.56
CA SER A 49 16.87 3.63 9.61
C SER A 49 15.39 4.01 9.43
N LEU A 50 14.56 3.10 8.90
CA LEU A 50 13.12 3.28 8.77
C LEU A 50 12.39 3.21 10.14
N GLY A 51 13.09 2.76 11.19
CA GLY A 51 12.54 2.61 12.53
C GLY A 51 11.78 1.30 12.75
N PRO A 52 11.06 1.16 13.87
CA PRO A 52 10.23 -0.02 14.14
C PRO A 52 9.03 -0.08 13.19
N GLY A 53 8.39 -1.23 13.10
CA GLY A 53 7.16 -1.45 12.34
C GLY A 53 6.69 -2.91 12.43
N GLY A 54 5.74 -3.31 11.58
CA GLY A 54 5.15 -4.65 11.64
C GLY A 54 6.13 -5.82 11.50
N THR A 55 7.27 -5.61 10.83
CA THR A 55 8.37 -6.58 10.71
C THR A 55 9.52 -6.21 11.65
N PRO A 56 10.03 -7.16 12.47
CA PRO A 56 11.11 -6.89 13.40
C PRO A 56 12.39 -6.38 12.73
N ALA A 57 13.08 -5.46 13.40
CA ALA A 57 14.36 -4.89 12.99
C ALA A 57 15.55 -5.87 13.23
N THR A 58 15.42 -7.10 12.73
CA THR A 58 16.41 -8.18 12.88
C THR A 58 16.89 -8.65 11.50
N PRO A 59 18.02 -9.37 11.40
CA PRO A 59 18.49 -9.93 10.12
C PRO A 59 17.45 -10.86 9.47
N LEU A 60 16.70 -11.63 10.27
CA LEU A 60 15.61 -12.48 9.78
C LEU A 60 14.43 -11.65 9.24
N GLY A 61 14.08 -10.55 9.92
CA GLY A 61 13.07 -9.62 9.44
C GLY A 61 13.47 -8.98 8.11
N TYR A 62 14.73 -8.55 8.00
CA TYR A 62 15.31 -8.05 6.76
C TYR A 62 15.27 -9.07 5.62
N ALA A 63 15.71 -10.31 5.87
CA ALA A 63 15.66 -11.39 4.88
C ALA A 63 14.23 -11.64 4.38
N LYS A 64 13.24 -11.61 5.29
CA LYS A 64 11.82 -11.69 4.94
C LYS A 64 11.39 -10.54 4.02
N ILE A 65 11.79 -9.30 4.31
CA ILE A 65 11.48 -8.15 3.44
C ILE A 65 12.10 -8.31 2.06
N LYS A 66 13.34 -8.81 1.97
CA LYS A 66 13.99 -9.06 0.69
C LYS A 66 13.29 -10.14 -0.13
N LEU A 67 12.84 -11.22 0.51
CA LEU A 67 12.00 -12.21 -0.16
C LEU A 67 10.67 -11.61 -0.65
N LEU A 68 10.00 -10.81 0.18
CA LEU A 68 8.73 -10.16 -0.18
C LEU A 68 8.89 -9.09 -1.27
N SER A 69 10.06 -8.48 -1.40
CA SER A 69 10.33 -7.47 -2.41
C SER A 69 10.14 -7.96 -3.85
N VAL A 70 10.40 -9.26 -4.10
CA VAL A 70 10.21 -9.91 -5.40
C VAL A 70 8.73 -9.92 -5.83
N LEU A 71 7.82 -9.87 -4.86
CA LEU A 71 6.38 -9.93 -5.10
C LEU A 71 5.72 -8.55 -5.18
N CYS A 72 6.48 -7.48 -4.90
CA CYS A 72 5.97 -6.12 -4.86
C CYS A 72 5.38 -5.67 -6.20
N LEU A 73 4.46 -4.72 -6.13
CA LEU A 73 3.97 -3.98 -7.28
C LEU A 73 5.15 -3.33 -7.99
N ARG A 74 5.20 -3.49 -9.32
CA ARG A 74 6.20 -2.82 -10.17
C ARG A 74 6.00 -1.31 -10.20
N ASP A 75 4.74 -0.89 -10.16
CA ASP A 75 4.34 0.51 -10.15
C ASP A 75 3.28 0.73 -9.06
N PRO A 76 3.68 1.22 -7.87
CA PRO A 76 2.77 1.58 -6.79
C PRO A 76 1.88 2.79 -7.10
N LEU A 77 2.20 3.60 -8.12
CA LEU A 77 1.43 4.77 -8.53
C LEU A 77 0.32 4.43 -9.50
N ARG A 78 0.30 3.20 -10.04
CA ARG A 78 -0.76 2.72 -10.93
C ARG A 78 -2.02 2.34 -10.14
N PRO A 79 -3.17 3.00 -10.40
CA PRO A 79 -4.44 2.64 -9.79
C PRO A 79 -4.84 1.18 -10.05
N GLN A 80 -5.58 0.60 -9.11
CA GLN A 80 -6.19 -0.72 -9.30
C GLN A 80 -7.38 -0.61 -10.26
N ALA A 81 -7.48 -1.55 -11.21
CA ALA A 81 -8.68 -1.73 -12.01
C ALA A 81 -9.85 -2.23 -11.16
N ILE A 82 -11.05 -1.70 -11.42
CA ILE A 82 -12.31 -2.11 -10.78
C ILE A 82 -12.99 -3.11 -11.72
N PRO A 83 -13.11 -4.39 -11.34
CA PRO A 83 -13.87 -5.35 -12.14
C PRO A 83 -15.35 -4.97 -12.23
N PRO A 84 -16.06 -5.27 -13.33
CA PRO A 84 -17.49 -4.96 -13.49
C PRO A 84 -18.42 -5.57 -12.44
N HIS A 85 -17.98 -6.65 -11.78
CA HIS A 85 -18.72 -7.31 -10.70
C HIS A 85 -18.39 -6.76 -9.29
N PHE A 86 -17.41 -5.86 -9.17
CA PHE A 86 -17.07 -5.25 -7.88
C PHE A 86 -18.22 -4.36 -7.41
N ARG A 87 -18.62 -4.44 -6.14
CA ARG A 87 -19.71 -3.63 -5.58
C ARG A 87 -19.24 -2.96 -4.29
N PRO A 88 -19.41 -1.64 -4.16
CA PRO A 88 -20.02 -0.70 -5.12
C PRO A 88 -19.09 -0.45 -6.31
N GLN A 89 -19.59 0.11 -7.41
CA GLN A 89 -18.73 0.51 -8.54
C GLN A 89 -18.07 1.87 -8.33
N HIS A 90 -18.72 2.73 -7.55
CA HIS A 90 -18.26 4.08 -7.23
C HIS A 90 -17.77 4.14 -5.79
N GLY A 91 -16.78 5.00 -5.55
CA GLY A 91 -16.27 5.29 -4.21
C GLY A 91 -16.99 6.45 -3.56
N TYR A 92 -16.48 6.88 -2.42
CA TYR A 92 -16.98 7.99 -1.62
C TYR A 92 -16.59 9.36 -2.20
N LEU A 93 -15.40 9.46 -2.80
CA LEU A 93 -14.86 10.71 -3.32
C LEU A 93 -15.37 10.99 -4.73
N ALA A 94 -15.82 12.23 -4.94
CA ALA A 94 -16.00 12.76 -6.28
C ALA A 94 -14.65 13.16 -6.88
N PRO A 95 -14.50 13.19 -8.22
CA PRO A 95 -13.25 13.63 -8.86
C PRO A 95 -12.79 15.03 -8.43
N THR A 96 -13.71 15.90 -7.99
CA THR A 96 -13.47 17.27 -7.51
C THR A 96 -13.26 17.37 -6.00
N SER A 97 -13.40 16.28 -5.23
CA SER A 97 -13.29 16.31 -3.76
C SER A 97 -11.90 16.72 -3.29
N LEU A 98 -10.85 16.33 -4.03
CA LEU A 98 -9.47 16.63 -3.66
C LEU A 98 -8.81 17.58 -4.66
N PRO A 99 -8.11 18.63 -4.18
CA PRO A 99 -7.25 19.42 -5.04
C PRO A 99 -6.04 18.60 -5.50
N THR A 100 -5.34 19.05 -6.53
CA THR A 100 -4.05 18.47 -6.89
C THR A 100 -3.00 18.86 -5.84
N ARG A 101 -2.30 17.89 -5.27
CA ARG A 101 -1.26 18.15 -4.27
C ARG A 101 -0.09 18.93 -4.90
N PRO A 102 0.34 20.06 -4.33
CA PRO A 102 1.36 20.90 -4.96
C PRO A 102 2.76 20.29 -4.86
N GLY A 103 3.52 20.40 -5.95
CA GLY A 103 4.92 19.98 -6.04
C GLY A 103 5.12 18.50 -6.38
N ALA A 104 6.38 18.06 -6.31
CA ALA A 104 6.74 16.67 -6.57
C ALA A 104 6.23 15.72 -5.46
N ARG A 105 6.09 14.44 -5.80
CA ARG A 105 5.80 13.39 -4.81
C ARG A 105 6.94 13.24 -3.81
N PRO A 106 6.65 12.88 -2.55
CA PRO A 106 7.69 12.59 -1.58
C PRO A 106 8.40 11.28 -1.92
N VAL A 107 9.61 11.13 -1.39
CA VAL A 107 10.38 9.89 -1.51
C VAL A 107 9.88 8.93 -0.44
N VAL A 108 9.35 7.78 -0.86
CA VAL A 108 8.95 6.69 0.05
C VAL A 108 9.93 5.52 -0.07
N ARG A 109 10.20 4.86 1.05
CA ARG A 109 11.12 3.72 1.15
C ARG A 109 10.54 2.62 2.04
N GLY A 110 10.99 1.39 1.79
CA GLY A 110 10.62 0.23 2.60
C GLY A 110 9.36 -0.48 2.11
N ILE A 111 9.03 -1.56 2.82
CA ILE A 111 7.85 -2.41 2.57
C ILE A 111 7.13 -2.64 3.90
N ALA A 112 7.84 -3.08 4.93
CA ALA A 112 7.35 -3.12 6.31
C ALA A 112 8.56 -3.02 7.25
N PRO A 113 8.82 -1.86 7.88
CA PRO A 113 8.06 -0.61 7.74
C PRO A 113 8.18 0.00 6.33
N GLN A 114 7.14 0.71 5.90
CA GLN A 114 7.17 1.63 4.76
C GLN A 114 7.09 3.06 5.34
N ARG A 115 8.00 3.95 4.92
CA ARG A 115 8.15 5.29 5.48
C ARG A 115 8.37 6.35 4.42
N GLN A 116 7.80 7.52 4.67
CA GLN A 116 8.05 8.71 3.88
C GLN A 116 9.36 9.37 4.35
N GLN A 117 10.30 9.56 3.45
CA GLN A 117 11.64 10.08 3.76
C GLN A 117 11.74 11.60 3.61
N THR A 118 10.96 12.19 2.70
CA THR A 118 10.95 13.64 2.44
C THR A 118 9.55 14.23 2.64
N GLN A 119 9.45 15.55 2.77
CA GLN A 119 8.16 16.24 2.96
C GLN A 119 7.36 15.74 4.19
N LYS A 120 8.06 15.36 5.27
CA LYS A 120 7.45 14.91 6.52
C LYS A 120 6.64 16.03 7.17
N SER A 121 5.60 15.68 7.92
CA SER A 121 4.90 16.65 8.76
C SER A 121 5.84 17.23 9.81
N THR A 122 5.71 18.52 10.09
CA THR A 122 6.26 19.08 11.32
C THR A 122 5.50 18.53 12.52
N ARG A 123 6.05 18.70 13.72
CA ARG A 123 5.39 18.25 14.96
C ARG A 123 3.99 18.85 15.12
N ASP A 124 3.82 20.13 14.80
CA ASP A 124 2.55 20.84 14.95
C ASP A 124 1.50 20.36 13.94
N ILE A 125 1.91 20.15 12.68
CA ILE A 125 1.02 19.60 11.65
C ILE A 125 0.62 18.16 11.96
N TYR A 126 1.56 17.34 12.45
CA TYR A 126 1.24 15.99 12.90
C TYR A 126 0.28 16.01 14.10
N ALA A 127 0.49 16.91 15.06
CA ALA A 127 -0.43 17.07 16.19
C ALA A 127 -1.83 17.50 15.74
N ALA A 128 -1.93 18.41 14.77
CA ALA A 128 -3.20 18.82 14.17
C ALA A 128 -3.90 17.64 13.47
N LEU A 129 -3.16 16.81 12.73
CA LEU A 129 -3.69 15.60 12.12
C LEU A 129 -4.25 14.63 13.18
N VAL A 130 -3.49 14.35 14.24
CA VAL A 130 -3.93 13.47 15.33
C VAL A 130 -5.15 14.03 16.04
N ALA A 131 -5.21 15.35 16.27
CA ALA A 131 -6.36 16.00 16.87
C ALA A 131 -7.61 15.85 15.98
N ALA A 132 -7.49 16.04 14.67
CA ALA A 132 -8.60 15.86 13.74
C ALA A 132 -9.09 14.40 13.68
N MET A 133 -8.17 13.43 13.70
CA MET A 133 -8.51 12.00 13.81
C MET A 133 -9.28 11.67 15.09
N ARG A 134 -8.85 12.23 16.24
CA ARG A 134 -9.54 12.04 17.52
C ARG A 134 -10.90 12.72 17.58
N ALA A 135 -11.05 13.90 16.97
CA ALA A 135 -12.34 14.55 16.83
C ALA A 135 -13.33 13.68 16.04
N LEU A 136 -12.87 13.06 14.94
CA LEU A 136 -13.67 12.11 14.16
C LEU A 136 -14.11 10.90 14.99
N ILE A 137 -13.23 10.36 15.84
CA ILE A 137 -13.54 9.24 16.75
C ILE A 137 -14.51 9.65 17.86
N ALA A 138 -14.36 10.87 18.40
CA ALA A 138 -15.15 11.36 19.52
C ALA A 138 -16.64 11.56 19.17
N ASP A 139 -16.96 11.75 17.90
CA ASP A 139 -18.33 11.81 17.42
C ASP A 139 -18.98 10.40 17.46
N PRO A 140 -19.99 10.17 18.31
CA PRO A 140 -20.65 8.87 18.43
C PRO A 140 -21.34 8.42 17.13
N ALA A 141 -21.77 9.35 16.27
CA ALA A 141 -22.42 9.02 15.00
C ALA A 141 -21.48 8.28 14.03
N ASN A 142 -20.16 8.48 14.17
CA ASN A 142 -19.18 7.81 13.33
C ASN A 142 -18.93 6.35 13.76
N CYS A 143 -19.34 5.95 14.97
CA CYS A 143 -19.14 4.61 15.53
C CYS A 143 -17.70 4.09 15.36
N LEU A 144 -16.72 4.93 15.71
CA LEU A 144 -15.29 4.63 15.60
C LEU A 144 -14.64 4.36 16.96
N LEU A 145 -13.51 3.68 16.94
CA LEU A 145 -12.71 3.33 18.11
C LEU A 145 -11.23 3.68 17.86
N GLU A 146 -10.53 4.10 18.91
CA GLU A 146 -9.08 4.24 18.92
C GLU A 146 -8.46 2.94 19.47
N ARG A 147 -7.58 2.29 18.70
CA ARG A 147 -6.83 1.09 19.13
C ARG A 147 -5.42 1.09 18.53
N THR A 148 -4.52 0.29 19.09
CA THR A 148 -3.20 0.06 18.47
C THR A 148 -3.39 -0.64 17.12
N SER A 149 -2.74 -0.12 16.07
CA SER A 149 -2.77 -0.67 14.71
C SER A 149 -2.30 -2.13 14.67
N CYS A 150 -3.00 -2.98 13.93
CA CYS A 150 -2.55 -4.34 13.67
C CYS A 150 -1.34 -4.41 12.73
N PHE A 151 -1.30 -3.52 11.74
CA PHE A 151 -0.30 -3.53 10.69
C PHE A 151 1.02 -2.94 11.19
N GLU A 152 0.93 -1.80 11.88
CA GLU A 152 2.09 -1.07 12.38
C GLU A 152 2.54 -1.55 13.77
N LYS A 153 1.61 -2.04 14.61
CA LYS A 153 1.84 -2.56 15.98
C LYS A 153 2.32 -1.55 17.01
N HIS A 154 2.61 -0.32 16.60
CA HIS A 154 3.22 0.70 17.46
C HIS A 154 2.46 2.04 17.48
N SER A 155 1.63 2.32 16.48
CA SER A 155 0.85 3.55 16.41
C SER A 155 -0.64 3.32 16.68
N SER A 156 -1.29 4.39 17.11
CA SER A 156 -2.75 4.43 17.23
C SER A 156 -3.40 4.46 15.84
N GLY A 157 -4.51 3.75 15.70
CA GLY A 157 -5.32 3.67 14.50
C GLY A 157 -6.79 3.91 14.78
N ILE A 158 -7.51 4.31 13.73
CA ILE A 158 -8.96 4.41 13.71
C ILE A 158 -9.53 3.06 13.31
N PHE A 159 -10.49 2.55 14.08
CA PHE A 159 -11.18 1.30 13.82
C PHE A 159 -12.68 1.53 13.72
N ALA A 160 -13.33 0.85 12.79
CA ALA A 160 -14.79 0.76 12.75
C ALA A 160 -15.29 -0.20 13.84
N SER A 161 -16.32 0.21 14.58
CA SER A 161 -16.96 -0.66 15.58
C SER A 161 -17.63 -1.88 14.94
N THR A 162 -18.28 -1.66 13.79
CA THR A 162 -18.94 -2.69 12.99
C THR A 162 -18.43 -2.62 11.54
N PRO A 163 -17.29 -3.25 11.23
CA PRO A 163 -16.73 -3.21 9.88
C PRO A 163 -17.53 -4.08 8.91
N ILE A 164 -17.78 -3.56 7.71
CA ILE A 164 -18.42 -4.28 6.59
C ILE A 164 -17.40 -4.82 5.59
N THR A 165 -16.16 -4.32 5.60
CA THR A 165 -15.06 -4.90 4.83
C THR A 165 -14.05 -5.63 5.73
N ARG A 166 -13.50 -6.72 5.21
CA ARG A 166 -12.48 -7.50 5.92
C ARG A 166 -11.13 -6.78 5.88
N THR A 167 -10.86 -6.00 6.91
CA THR A 167 -9.52 -5.48 7.25
C THR A 167 -9.01 -6.16 8.53
N CYS A 168 -7.92 -5.66 9.14
CA CYS A 168 -7.50 -6.20 10.43
C CYS A 168 -8.42 -5.71 11.56
N GLY A 169 -9.47 -6.48 11.86
CA GLY A 169 -10.39 -6.17 12.96
C GLY A 169 -11.13 -4.84 12.81
N GLY A 170 -11.31 -4.36 11.56
CA GLY A 170 -11.98 -3.09 11.27
C GLY A 170 -11.05 -1.88 11.23
N GLU A 171 -9.73 -2.07 11.21
CA GLU A 171 -8.78 -0.96 11.04
C GLU A 171 -9.06 -0.20 9.74
N VAL A 172 -9.32 1.11 9.89
CA VAL A 172 -9.54 2.07 8.81
C VAL A 172 -8.20 2.64 8.37
N CYS A 173 -7.47 3.24 9.30
CA CYS A 173 -6.18 3.87 9.07
C CYS A 173 -5.33 3.93 10.33
N HIS A 174 -4.03 4.15 10.15
CA HIS A 174 -3.11 4.53 11.21
C HIS A 174 -2.07 5.54 10.71
N ALA A 175 -1.74 6.53 11.53
CA ALA A 175 -0.73 7.52 11.21
C ALA A 175 0.64 7.12 11.78
N HIS A 176 1.70 7.46 11.07
CA HIS A 176 3.08 7.23 11.48
C HIS A 176 3.62 8.45 12.25
N PRO A 177 3.93 8.33 13.55
CA PRO A 177 4.51 9.44 14.31
C PRO A 177 5.88 9.91 13.80
N SER A 178 6.58 9.06 13.06
CA SER A 178 7.94 9.31 12.57
C SER A 178 8.03 10.21 11.35
N ASP A 179 6.94 10.34 10.57
CA ASP A 179 6.93 11.12 9.34
C ASP A 179 5.60 11.81 9.01
N GLY A 180 4.49 11.43 9.67
CA GLY A 180 3.16 11.97 9.48
C GLY A 180 2.36 11.37 8.32
N SER A 181 2.95 10.47 7.54
CA SER A 181 2.20 9.67 6.55
C SER A 181 1.29 8.67 7.26
N MET A 182 0.36 8.08 6.52
CA MET A 182 -0.56 7.09 7.10
C MET A 182 -0.87 5.98 6.12
N HIS A 183 -1.12 4.80 6.65
CA HIS A 183 -1.70 3.72 5.86
C HIS A 183 -3.20 3.64 6.11
N MET A 184 -3.93 3.24 5.06
CA MET A 184 -5.36 2.98 5.15
C MET A 184 -5.84 2.06 4.04
N THR A 185 -7.08 1.58 4.18
CA THR A 185 -7.77 0.82 3.14
C THR A 185 -8.82 1.72 2.48
N LEU A 186 -8.79 1.84 1.16
CA LEU A 186 -9.74 2.66 0.39
C LEU A 186 -10.48 1.83 -0.65
N HIS A 187 -11.70 2.26 -0.99
CA HIS A 187 -12.35 1.78 -2.21
C HIS A 187 -11.43 2.05 -3.42
N PRO A 188 -11.31 1.15 -4.42
CA PRO A 188 -10.35 1.34 -5.50
C PRO A 188 -10.61 2.60 -6.36
N ALA A 189 -11.86 3.06 -6.45
CA ALA A 189 -12.18 4.33 -7.14
C ALA A 189 -11.64 5.56 -6.37
N ASP A 190 -11.70 5.54 -5.03
CA ASP A 190 -11.16 6.61 -4.19
C ASP A 190 -9.64 6.59 -4.22
N ALA A 191 -9.05 5.39 -4.14
CA ALA A 191 -7.62 5.21 -4.30
C ALA A 191 -7.13 5.76 -5.66
N LYS A 192 -7.90 5.56 -6.74
CA LYS A 192 -7.58 6.16 -8.06
C LYS A 192 -7.51 7.69 -7.98
N ILE A 193 -8.50 8.34 -7.37
CA ILE A 193 -8.53 9.80 -7.21
C ILE A 193 -7.33 10.27 -6.36
N VAL A 194 -7.07 9.63 -5.23
CA VAL A 194 -5.92 9.92 -4.35
C VAL A 194 -4.60 9.84 -5.11
N LEU A 195 -4.40 8.76 -5.88
CA LEU A 195 -3.19 8.57 -6.67
C LEU A 195 -3.08 9.63 -7.76
N GLU A 196 -4.12 9.86 -8.56
CA GLU A 196 -4.10 10.82 -9.68
C GLU A 196 -3.90 12.28 -9.20
N ARG A 197 -4.43 12.61 -8.02
CA ARG A 197 -4.28 13.93 -7.39
C ARG A 197 -2.96 14.11 -6.62
N GLY A 198 -2.13 13.07 -6.54
CA GLY A 198 -0.80 13.17 -5.93
C GLY A 198 -0.77 13.02 -4.40
N TRP A 199 -1.83 12.50 -3.78
CA TRP A 199 -1.95 12.40 -2.32
C TRP A 199 -1.44 11.09 -1.73
N GLY A 200 -1.16 10.09 -2.56
CA GLY A 200 -0.66 8.82 -2.07
C GLY A 200 -0.19 7.87 -3.15
N GLU A 201 0.18 6.67 -2.71
CA GLU A 201 0.61 5.54 -3.51
C GLU A 201 0.12 4.24 -2.89
N ARG A 202 0.02 3.18 -3.68
CA ARG A 202 -0.37 1.86 -3.15
C ARG A 202 0.77 1.28 -2.32
N HIS A 203 0.42 0.46 -1.33
CA HIS A 203 1.42 -0.28 -0.59
C HIS A 203 2.11 -1.30 -1.54
N PRO A 204 3.44 -1.51 -1.48
CA PRO A 204 4.16 -2.41 -2.40
C PRO A 204 3.59 -3.83 -2.43
N LEU A 205 3.10 -4.34 -1.30
CA LEU A 205 2.45 -5.66 -1.20
C LEU A 205 0.94 -5.68 -1.50
N ALA A 206 0.31 -4.55 -1.86
CA ALA A 206 -1.12 -4.45 -2.20
C ALA A 206 -1.46 -5.05 -3.58
N ARG A 207 -0.82 -6.18 -3.93
CA ARG A 207 -0.99 -6.90 -5.19
C ARG A 207 -2.25 -7.77 -5.21
N GLY A 208 -2.75 -8.16 -4.04
CA GLY A 208 -3.83 -9.14 -3.91
C GLY A 208 -3.33 -10.59 -3.99
N GLY A 209 -4.23 -11.53 -4.28
CA GLY A 209 -3.91 -12.96 -4.30
C GLY A 209 -3.23 -13.43 -3.01
N TRP A 210 -2.14 -14.17 -3.15
CA TRP A 210 -1.29 -14.65 -2.05
C TRP A 210 -0.82 -13.51 -1.11
N CYS A 211 -0.65 -12.29 -1.61
CA CYS A 211 -0.19 -11.16 -0.80
C CYS A 211 -1.26 -10.61 0.18
N ARG A 212 -2.55 -11.00 0.02
CA ARG A 212 -3.64 -10.56 0.91
C ARG A 212 -3.45 -10.94 2.38
N ARG A 213 -2.58 -11.92 2.68
CA ARG A 213 -2.26 -12.27 4.07
C ARG A 213 -1.41 -11.22 4.80
N PHE A 214 -0.74 -10.35 4.06
CA PHE A 214 0.13 -9.31 4.63
C PHE A 214 -0.60 -7.99 4.72
N VAL A 215 -1.23 -7.58 3.61
CA VAL A 215 -2.00 -6.33 3.51
C VAL A 215 -3.19 -6.53 2.57
N PRO A 216 -4.31 -5.79 2.76
CA PRO A 216 -5.38 -5.73 1.78
C PRO A 216 -4.87 -5.32 0.39
N LYS A 217 -5.55 -5.74 -0.68
CA LYS A 217 -5.22 -5.30 -2.04
C LYS A 217 -5.52 -3.80 -2.23
N GLU A 218 -6.46 -3.33 -1.43
CA GLU A 218 -6.99 -1.97 -1.35
C GLU A 218 -6.15 -1.05 -0.43
N PHE A 219 -4.98 -1.51 0.03
CA PHE A 219 -4.14 -0.82 1.00
C PHE A 219 -3.23 0.23 0.33
N VAL A 220 -3.24 1.45 0.88
CA VAL A 220 -2.52 2.61 0.36
C VAL A 220 -1.69 3.27 1.45
N LEU A 221 -0.67 4.02 1.04
CA LEU A 221 0.02 5.02 1.84
C LEU A 221 -0.46 6.41 1.39
N ILE A 222 -1.00 7.19 2.32
CA ILE A 222 -1.30 8.60 2.13
C ILE A 222 -0.12 9.41 2.62
N TYR A 223 0.30 10.38 1.81
CA TYR A 223 1.46 11.21 2.11
C TYR A 223 1.19 12.14 3.30
N ALA A 224 2.24 12.43 4.05
CA ALA A 224 2.18 13.30 5.21
C ALA A 224 1.68 14.71 4.84
N PRO A 225 0.71 15.28 5.57
CA PRO A 225 0.29 16.66 5.37
C PRO A 225 1.40 17.62 5.79
N ARG A 226 1.54 18.73 5.06
CA ARG A 226 2.55 19.77 5.29
C ARG A 226 1.98 21.07 5.87
N SER A 227 0.67 21.23 5.81
CA SER A 227 -0.06 22.42 6.26
C SER A 227 -1.45 22.04 6.77
N ALA A 228 -2.17 23.01 7.36
CA ALA A 228 -3.53 22.79 7.84
C ALA A 228 -4.50 22.42 6.70
N GLU A 229 -4.33 23.05 5.53
CA GLU A 229 -5.13 22.76 4.33
C GLU A 229 -4.87 21.32 3.81
N GLU A 230 -3.63 20.83 3.93
CA GLU A 230 -3.33 19.45 3.62
C GLU A 230 -3.91 18.48 4.67
N VAL A 231 -3.99 18.88 5.95
CA VAL A 231 -4.68 18.08 6.98
C VAL A 231 -6.15 17.91 6.61
N GLU A 232 -6.84 18.98 6.18
CA GLU A 232 -8.23 18.90 5.72
C GLU A 232 -8.37 17.93 4.53
N ALA A 233 -7.51 18.04 3.52
CA ALA A 233 -7.51 17.12 2.38
C ALA A 233 -7.26 15.66 2.81
N VAL A 234 -6.33 15.42 3.73
CA VAL A 234 -6.09 14.09 4.29
C VAL A 234 -7.29 13.58 5.07
N MET A 235 -7.96 14.42 5.86
CA MET A 235 -9.17 14.02 6.60
C MET A 235 -10.35 13.72 5.68
N GLN A 236 -10.45 14.36 4.51
CA GLN A 236 -11.40 13.95 3.48
C GLN A 236 -11.15 12.52 2.99
N ILE A 237 -9.88 12.13 2.84
CA ILE A 237 -9.47 10.77 2.45
C ILE A 237 -9.76 9.79 3.59
N VAL A 238 -9.51 10.18 4.86
CA VAL A 238 -9.87 9.37 6.04
C VAL A 238 -11.36 9.08 6.05
N GLY A 239 -12.22 10.06 5.75
CA GLY A 239 -13.66 9.85 5.62
C GLY A 239 -14.04 8.81 4.55
N ALA A 240 -13.35 8.81 3.41
CA ALA A 240 -13.53 7.77 2.38
C ALA A 240 -13.10 6.38 2.88
N GLY A 241 -12.05 6.31 3.71
CA GLY A 241 -11.64 5.09 4.39
C GLY A 241 -12.68 4.59 5.37
N VAL A 242 -13.25 5.48 6.18
CA VAL A 242 -14.34 5.13 7.12
C VAL A 242 -15.53 4.57 6.34
N TRP A 243 -16.00 5.29 5.31
CA TRP A 243 -17.09 4.83 4.47
C TRP A 243 -16.81 3.47 3.83
N TRP A 244 -15.59 3.24 3.36
CA TRP A 244 -15.21 1.96 2.77
C TRP A 244 -15.20 0.81 3.80
N VAL A 245 -14.78 1.08 5.04
CA VAL A 245 -14.62 0.05 6.07
C VAL A 245 -15.90 -0.21 6.85
N SER A 246 -16.70 0.81 7.16
CA SER A 246 -17.91 0.71 7.99
C SER A 246 -19.21 0.99 7.25
N GLY A 247 -19.16 1.58 6.04
CA GLY A 247 -20.35 2.05 5.33
C GLY A 247 -20.93 3.37 5.85
N ILE A 248 -20.28 4.02 6.84
CA ILE A 248 -20.76 5.25 7.46
C ILE A 248 -20.30 6.47 6.66
N ASP A 249 -21.22 7.38 6.35
CA ASP A 249 -20.92 8.68 5.74
C ASP A 249 -20.65 9.73 6.83
N VAL A 250 -19.37 10.03 7.07
CA VAL A 250 -18.94 10.98 8.12
C VAL A 250 -19.23 12.46 7.80
N ARG A 251 -19.80 12.77 6.63
CA ARG A 251 -20.16 14.14 6.22
C ARG A 251 -21.65 14.43 6.29
N ARG A 252 -22.50 13.41 6.43
CA ARG A 252 -23.95 13.59 6.56
C ARG A 252 -24.30 13.80 8.03
N GLU A 253 -25.27 14.68 8.28
CA GLU A 253 -25.90 14.74 9.60
C GLU A 253 -26.72 13.46 9.79
N GLY A 254 -26.28 12.61 10.73
CA GLY A 254 -26.93 11.33 11.04
C GLY A 254 -26.13 10.11 10.55
N ALA A 255 -26.13 9.06 11.35
CA ALA A 255 -25.37 7.82 11.12
C ALA A 255 -26.05 6.90 10.08
N GLU A 256 -26.32 7.40 8.88
CA GLU A 256 -26.87 6.57 7.80
C GLU A 256 -25.80 5.57 7.31
N ARG A 257 -26.08 4.27 7.43
CA ARG A 257 -25.21 3.22 6.90
C ARG A 257 -25.58 2.92 5.46
N ARG A 258 -24.56 2.74 4.62
CA ARG A 258 -24.70 2.30 3.22
C ARG A 258 -25.57 1.04 3.04
N ASP A 259 -25.61 0.16 4.03
CA ASP A 259 -26.37 -1.10 3.98
C ASP A 259 -27.89 -0.86 3.89
N GLU A 260 -28.39 0.25 4.44
CA GLU A 260 -29.82 0.61 4.40
C GLU A 260 -30.24 1.04 2.98
N MET A 261 -29.36 1.75 2.26
CA MET A 261 -29.64 2.23 0.90
C MET A 261 -29.62 1.11 -0.15
N ALA A 262 -28.75 0.11 0.03
CA ALA A 262 -28.73 -1.09 -0.81
C ALA A 262 -29.96 -1.99 -0.58
N GLY A 263 -30.48 -2.04 0.66
CA GLY A 263 -31.69 -2.79 0.99
C GLY A 263 -32.95 -2.20 0.37
N VAL A 264 -33.10 -0.86 0.34
CA VAL A 264 -34.28 -0.20 -0.23
C VAL A 264 -34.28 -0.26 -1.77
N GLU A 265 -33.13 -0.04 -2.43
CA GLU A 265 -33.06 -0.16 -3.90
C GLU A 265 -33.22 -1.60 -4.41
N ALA A 266 -32.73 -2.59 -3.66
CA ALA A 266 -32.94 -4.00 -4.00
C ALA A 266 -34.41 -4.41 -3.84
N PHE A 267 -35.09 -3.97 -2.76
CA PHE A 267 -36.50 -4.29 -2.53
C PHE A 267 -37.43 -3.62 -3.55
N VAL A 268 -37.09 -2.41 -4.02
CA VAL A 268 -37.85 -1.71 -5.07
C VAL A 268 -37.61 -2.33 -6.46
N ARG A 269 -36.46 -2.99 -6.69
CA ARG A 269 -36.17 -3.70 -7.94
C ARG A 269 -36.65 -5.15 -7.98
N GLU A 270 -36.80 -5.82 -6.84
CA GLU A 270 -37.20 -7.23 -6.76
C GLU A 270 -38.71 -7.44 -6.51
N GLY A 271 -39.50 -6.35 -6.48
CA GLY A 271 -40.97 -6.39 -6.42
C GLY A 271 -41.67 -6.87 -7.70
N GLY A 272 -41.10 -7.82 -8.45
CA GLY A 272 -41.71 -8.34 -9.66
C GLY A 272 -40.85 -9.31 -10.45
N ALA A 273 -40.57 -10.51 -9.91
CA ALA A 273 -40.64 -11.79 -10.64
C ALA A 273 -40.01 -12.92 -9.81
N GLU A 274 -40.89 -13.82 -9.38
CA GLU A 274 -40.73 -15.27 -9.14
C GLU A 274 -39.35 -15.87 -8.80
N CYS A 275 -39.32 -16.38 -7.56
CA CYS A 275 -38.70 -17.62 -7.10
C CYS A 275 -38.41 -18.67 -8.22
N HIS A 276 -37.16 -19.11 -8.33
CA HIS A 276 -36.84 -20.52 -8.57
C HIS A 276 -35.46 -20.88 -7.99
N ALA A 277 -35.45 -21.96 -7.22
CA ALA A 277 -34.33 -22.57 -6.51
C ALA A 277 -33.21 -23.12 -7.42
N CYS A 278 -31.98 -23.18 -6.85
CA CYS A 278 -31.05 -24.31 -6.78
C CYS A 278 -29.64 -23.83 -6.38
#